data_AF-A0A255DAS7-F1
#
_entry.id   AF-A0A255DAS7-F1
#
_cell.length_a   1.000
_cell.length_b   1.000
_cell.length_c   1.000
_cell.angle_alpha   90.00
_cell.angle_beta   90.00
_cell.angle_gamma   90.00
#
_symmetry.space_group_name_H-M   'P 1'
#
loop_
_entity.id
_entity.type
_entity.pdbx_description
1 polymer ?
#
loop_
_entity_poly.entity_id
_entity_poly.type
_entity_poly.pdbx_seq_one_letter_code
_entity_poly.pdbx_strand_id
1 'polypeptide(L)' 'MKAIEINLSQRAKPGLGGMLTGVKVTAEIVEIRGIPQGVDCKNPSRLDLG' A
#
# COMPACT_ATOMS: atom_id res chain seq x y z
N MET A 1 -11.06 -0.24 23.83
CA MET A 1 -11.83 -0.82 22.71
C MET A 1 -10.85 -1.12 21.58
N LYS A 2 -10.80 -2.34 21.05
CA LYS A 2 -10.00 -2.65 19.85
C LYS A 2 -10.92 -2.50 18.64
N ALA A 3 -10.48 -1.74 17.65
CA ALA A 3 -11.20 -1.53 16.39
C ALA A 3 -10.26 -1.76 15.21
N ILE A 4 -10.82 -2.20 14.10
CA ILE A 4 -10.09 -2.39 12.84
C ILE A 4 -10.68 -1.39 11.84
N GLU A 5 -9.82 -0.58 11.23
CA GLU A 5 -10.21 0.31 10.14
C GLU A 5 -10.06 -0.43 8.81
N ILE A 6 -11.13 -0.46 8.02
CA ILE A 6 -11.12 -1.01 6.66
C ILE A 6 -11.16 0.17 5.68
N ASN A 7 -10.06 0.37 4.95
CA ASN A 7 -9.97 1.44 3.95
C ASN A 7 -10.46 0.92 2.59
N LEU A 8 -11.65 1.37 2.17
CA LEU A 8 -12.25 0.98 0.89
C LEU A 8 -11.78 1.84 -0.30
N SER A 9 -11.38 3.09 -0.06
CA SER A 9 -10.87 3.99 -1.10
C SER A 9 -10.16 5.20 -0.49
N GLN A 10 -9.22 5.79 -1.25
CA GLN A 10 -8.51 6.99 -0.85
C GLN A 10 -9.14 8.26 -1.47
N ARG A 11 -9.32 9.33 -0.68
CA ARG A 11 -9.90 10.62 -1.14
C ARG A 11 -9.11 11.31 -2.25
N ALA A 12 -7.80 11.07 -2.33
CA ALA A 12 -6.93 11.71 -3.32
C ALA A 12 -7.11 11.17 -4.75
N LYS A 13 -7.47 9.88 -4.90
CA LYS A 13 -7.68 9.21 -6.20
C LYS A 13 -8.75 8.12 -6.06
N PRO A 14 -10.03 8.40 -6.38
CA PRO A 14 -11.06 7.38 -6.38
C PRO A 14 -10.72 6.31 -7.44
N GLY A 15 -10.54 5.05 -7.01
CA GLY A 15 -10.35 3.91 -7.92
C GLY A 15 -8.91 3.52 -8.25
N LEU A 16 -7.89 4.22 -7.73
CA LEU A 16 -6.50 3.77 -7.75
C LEU A 16 -6.09 3.40 -6.33
N GLY A 17 -5.56 2.19 -6.14
CA GLY A 17 -4.97 1.79 -4.87
C GLY A 17 -3.80 2.70 -4.50
N GLY A 18 -3.41 2.70 -3.23
CA GLY A 18 -2.25 3.46 -2.76
C GLY A 18 -0.99 3.15 -3.56
N MET A 19 -0.11 4.15 -3.71
CA MET A 19 1.18 4.03 -4.39
C MET A 19 2.28 4.48 -3.45
N LEU A 20 3.28 3.62 -3.24
CA LEU A 20 4.54 4.00 -2.64
C LEU A 20 5.63 3.91 -3.71
N THR A 21 6.17 5.06 -4.09
CA THR A 21 7.26 5.14 -5.09
C THR A 21 8.53 4.51 -4.56
N GLY A 22 9.29 3.82 -5.41
CA GLY A 22 10.49 3.06 -5.08
C GLY A 22 11.58 3.88 -4.37
N VAL A 23 11.75 5.16 -4.74
CA VAL A 23 12.67 6.10 -4.06
C VAL A 23 12.36 6.27 -2.57
N LYS A 24 11.12 6.01 -2.17
CA LYS A 24 10.66 6.05 -0.78
C LYS A 24 10.73 4.69 -0.09
N VAL A 25 11.05 3.61 -0.80
CA VAL A 25 11.18 2.26 -0.23
C VAL A 25 12.59 2.10 0.31
N THR A 26 12.77 2.58 1.54
CA THR A 26 14.01 2.48 2.32
C THR A 26 14.20 1.09 2.92
N ALA A 27 15.39 0.80 3.47
CA ALA A 27 15.66 -0.47 4.15
C ALA A 27 14.69 -0.74 5.33
N GLU A 28 14.32 0.29 6.09
CA GLU A 28 13.31 0.18 7.17
C GLU A 28 11.94 -0.26 6.62
N ILE A 29 11.53 0.29 5.47
CA ILE A 29 10.26 -0.09 4.83
C ILE A 29 10.32 -1.52 4.30
N VAL A 30 11.47 -1.96 3.78
CA VAL A 30 11.70 -3.34 3.33
C VAL A 30 11.56 -4.30 4.49
N GLU A 31 12.15 -3.99 5.64
CA GLU A 31 12.06 -4.82 6.86
C GLU A 31 10.62 -4.94 7.36
N ILE A 32 9.87 -3.83 7.38
CA ILE A 32 8.48 -3.82 7.88
C ILE A 32 7.51 -4.50 6.91
N ARG A 33 7.67 -4.31 5.59
CA ARG A 33 6.68 -4.71 4.58
C ARG A 33 7.07 -5.93 3.74
N GLY A 34 8.32 -6.38 3.79
CA GLY A 34 8.81 -7.51 2.99
C GLY A 34 8.78 -7.27 1.47
N ILE A 35 8.89 -6.02 1.03
CA ILE A 35 8.89 -5.63 -0.39
C ILE A 35 10.30 -5.27 -0.87
N PRO A 36 10.64 -5.40 -2.17
CA PRO A 36 11.98 -5.08 -2.67
C PRO A 36 12.36 -3.61 -2.51
N GLN A 37 13.59 -3.33 -2.05
CA GLN A 37 14.09 -1.96 -1.90
C GLN A 37 14.15 -1.24 -3.25
N GLY A 38 13.77 0.04 -3.28
CA GLY A 38 13.87 0.85 -4.49
C GLY A 38 12.81 0.56 -5.55
N VAL A 39 11.88 -0.38 -5.31
CA VAL A 39 10.84 -0.78 -6.28
C VAL A 39 9.50 -0.16 -5.94
N ASP A 40 8.80 0.34 -6.96
CA ASP A 40 7.44 0.86 -6.80
C ASP A 40 6.50 -0.21 -6.24
N CYS A 41 5.78 0.15 -5.17
CA CYS A 41 4.76 -0.69 -4.56
C CYS A 41 3.38 -0.10 -4.86
N LYS A 42 2.59 -0.84 -5.64
CA LYS A 42 1.20 -0.52 -5.99
C LYS A 42 0.27 -1.42 -5.21
N ASN A 43 -0.68 -0.82 -4.49
CA ASN A 43 -1.79 -1.59 -3.96
C ASN A 43 -2.82 -1.83 -5.07
N PRO A 44 -3.41 -3.04 -5.13
CA PRO A 44 -4.54 -3.28 -6.02
C PRO A 44 -5.70 -2.37 -5.62
N SER A 45 -6.40 -1.80 -6.62
CA SER A 45 -7.57 -0.94 -6.41
C SER A 45 -8.86 -1.71 -6.11
N ARG A 46 -8.83 -3.03 -6.26
CA ARG A 46 -9.93 -3.94 -5.95
C ARG A 46 -9.44 -4.99 -4.96
N LEU A 47 -10.24 -5.26 -3.93
CA LEU A 47 -10.07 -6.44 -3.10
C LEU A 47 -10.38 -7.66 -3.99
N ASP A 48 -9.34 -8.37 -4.40
CA ASP A 48 -9.47 -9.65 -5.08
C ASP A 48 -9.94 -10.68 -4.05
N LEU A 49 -11.26 -10.87 -3.98
CA LEU A 49 -11.88 -12.07 -3.44
C LEU A 49 -12.06 -12.97 -4.65
N GLY A 50 -11.18 -13.97 -4.78
CA GLY A 50 -11.12 -14.86 -5.96
C GLY A 50 -12.46 -15.41 -6.43
#